data_AF-A0AAV8Q079-F1
#
_entry.id   AF-A0AAV8Q079-F1
#
_cell.length_a   1.000
_cell.length_b   1.000
_cell.length_c   1.000
_cell.angle_alpha   90.00
_cell.angle_beta   90.00
_cell.angle_gamma   90.00
#
_symmetry.space_group_name_H-M   'P 1'
#
loop_
_entity.id
_entity.type
_entity.pdbx_description
1 polymer ?
#
loop_
_entity_poly.entity_id
_entity_poly.type
_entity_poly.pdbx_seq_one_letter_code
_entity_poly.pdbx_strand_id
1 'polypeptide(L)'
;MDAPRVIWCQEGRRFHQESRLLRIMFIAGGLNLASTWTQDPDMLEVGNGGMSNDEYIVHFSLWAASKTPLLIGCDVRNMTNETLTILGNDEVIAVNQDPLGLQAKKVRMEGDHEVWAGPLFGFRTVVVQLNRSPEFRPITTEWDDIGIPMNTVVEARDLWEHSTLEKRFVNRLGVNVRPHACKMFLLTSRPLSQ
;
A
#
# COMPACT_ATOMS: atom_id res chain seq x y z
N MET A 1 12.57 -9.91 34.38
CA MET A 1 13.72 -10.52 33.69
C MET A 1 13.15 -11.11 32.42
N ASP A 2 13.09 -10.30 31.38
CA ASP A 2 12.34 -10.57 30.16
C ASP A 2 13.13 -11.48 29.21
N ALA A 3 12.50 -12.58 28.81
CA ALA A 3 13.03 -13.50 27.82
C ALA A 3 13.05 -12.85 26.42
N PRO A 4 14.06 -13.14 25.58
CA PRO A 4 14.14 -12.59 24.24
C PRO A 4 13.05 -13.18 23.35
N ARG A 5 12.27 -12.32 22.69
CA ARG A 5 11.27 -12.72 21.69
C ARG A 5 11.99 -13.11 20.40
N VAL A 6 12.09 -14.41 20.17
CA VAL A 6 12.50 -15.02 18.90
C VAL A 6 11.37 -14.83 17.90
N ILE A 7 11.61 -14.08 16.81
CA ILE A 7 10.69 -13.96 15.68
C ILE A 7 10.97 -15.14 14.74
N TRP A 8 9.95 -15.97 14.51
CA TRP A 8 10.00 -17.11 13.59
C TRP A 8 9.74 -16.64 12.16
N CYS A 9 10.66 -16.95 11.25
CA CYS A 9 10.53 -16.83 9.80
C CYS A 9 9.76 -18.06 9.26
N GLN A 10 8.61 -17.87 8.61
CA GLN A 10 7.90 -18.96 7.95
C GLN A 10 8.41 -19.13 6.50
N GLU A 11 8.89 -20.35 6.24
CA GLU A 11 9.05 -21.04 4.96
C GLU A 11 10.34 -20.82 4.15
N GLY A 12 11.37 -21.59 4.54
CA GLY A 12 12.54 -21.88 3.73
C GLY A 12 12.23 -22.71 2.48
N ARG A 13 11.92 -22.05 1.36
CA ARG A 13 12.07 -22.62 0.01
C ARG A 13 12.71 -21.62 -0.94
N ARG A 14 13.85 -22.02 -1.53
CA ARG A 14 14.45 -21.34 -2.69
C ARG A 14 13.56 -21.60 -3.90
N PHE A 15 12.99 -20.54 -4.46
CA PHE A 15 12.33 -20.58 -5.77
C PHE A 15 13.10 -19.71 -6.76
N HIS A 16 13.48 -20.30 -7.89
CA HIS A 16 14.23 -19.65 -8.96
C HIS A 16 13.29 -18.81 -9.85
N GLN A 17 13.68 -17.55 -10.07
CA GLN A 17 13.49 -16.77 -11.31
C GLN A 17 12.08 -16.63 -11.95
N GLU A 18 11.02 -16.48 -11.16
CA GLU A 18 9.78 -15.83 -11.63
C GLU A 18 9.46 -14.59 -10.78
N SER A 19 8.98 -13.54 -11.46
CA SER A 19 8.85 -12.14 -11.08
C SER A 19 8.70 -11.87 -9.57
N ARG A 20 9.64 -11.13 -8.96
CA ARG A 20 9.60 -10.80 -7.51
C ARG A 20 8.31 -10.08 -7.08
N LEU A 21 7.62 -9.42 -8.03
CA LEU A 21 6.24 -8.92 -7.85
C LEU A 21 5.22 -10.02 -7.49
N LEU A 22 5.28 -11.19 -8.12
CA LEU A 22 4.41 -12.32 -7.79
C LEU A 22 4.71 -12.85 -6.38
N ARG A 23 5.97 -12.78 -5.92
CA ARG A 23 6.34 -13.12 -4.53
C ARG A 23 5.73 -12.14 -3.53
N ILE A 24 5.83 -10.84 -3.80
CA ILE A 24 5.19 -9.77 -3.01
C ILE A 24 3.68 -9.99 -2.92
N MET A 25 3.05 -10.35 -4.04
CA MET A 25 1.60 -10.58 -4.10
C MET A 25 1.17 -11.90 -3.49
N PHE A 26 1.97 -12.97 -3.57
CA PHE A 26 1.69 -14.24 -2.89
C PHE A 26 1.69 -14.02 -1.37
N ILE A 27 2.66 -13.25 -0.89
CA ILE A 27 2.73 -12.88 0.52
C ILE A 27 1.51 -12.00 0.89
N ALA A 28 1.22 -10.93 0.14
CA ALA A 28 0.03 -10.10 0.35
C ALA A 28 -1.31 -10.85 0.21
N GLY A 29 -1.37 -11.90 -0.61
CA GLY A 29 -2.52 -12.79 -0.75
C GLY A 29 -2.73 -13.66 0.49
N GLY A 30 -1.64 -14.18 1.08
CA GLY A 30 -1.64 -14.83 2.39
C GLY A 30 -2.14 -13.92 3.52
N LEU A 31 -1.95 -12.60 3.37
CA LEU A 31 -2.44 -11.62 4.34
C LEU A 31 -3.97 -11.62 4.58
N ASN A 32 -4.77 -12.13 3.63
CA ASN A 32 -6.23 -12.11 3.72
C ASN A 32 -6.87 -13.30 4.48
N LEU A 33 -6.10 -14.30 4.94
CA LEU A 33 -6.67 -15.57 5.45
C LEU A 33 -6.49 -15.86 6.95
N ALA A 34 -5.80 -15.04 7.74
CA ALA A 34 -5.60 -15.32 9.16
C ALA A 34 -5.87 -14.09 10.04
N SER A 35 -6.65 -14.32 11.09
CA SER A 35 -7.04 -13.36 12.13
C SER A 35 -5.84 -12.74 12.83
N THR A 36 -5.88 -11.41 12.99
CA THR A 36 -5.28 -10.58 14.05
C THR A 36 -3.81 -10.81 14.37
N TRP A 37 -3.04 -9.72 14.26
CA TRP A 37 -1.60 -9.56 14.54
C TRP A 37 -0.70 -9.75 13.31
N THR A 38 -0.07 -8.63 12.97
CA THR A 38 1.11 -8.40 12.13
C THR A 38 1.59 -9.62 11.35
N GLN A 39 1.26 -9.67 10.07
CA GLN A 39 1.95 -10.58 9.17
C GLN A 39 3.24 -9.88 8.77
N ASP A 40 4.37 -10.53 9.03
CA ASP A 40 5.70 -10.11 8.61
C ASP A 40 5.98 -10.72 7.23
N PRO A 41 5.75 -9.99 6.14
CA PRO A 41 5.97 -10.48 4.78
C PRO A 41 7.45 -10.56 4.37
N ASP A 42 8.38 -10.69 5.32
CA ASP A 42 9.83 -10.59 5.13
C ASP A 42 10.32 -9.13 4.88
N MET A 43 11.65 -8.92 4.89
CA MET A 43 12.32 -7.61 4.84
C MET A 43 11.97 -6.79 3.57
N LEU A 44 12.06 -5.45 3.67
CA LEU A 44 11.95 -4.57 2.50
C LEU A 44 13.09 -4.82 1.50
N GLU A 45 12.76 -5.21 0.27
CA GLU A 45 13.70 -5.43 -0.83
C GLU A 45 14.03 -4.13 -1.61
N VAL A 46 13.54 -2.99 -1.12
CA VAL A 46 13.73 -1.67 -1.75
C VAL A 46 15.22 -1.35 -1.83
N GLY A 47 15.72 -1.19 -3.06
CA GLY A 47 17.14 -0.88 -3.31
C GLY A 47 18.07 -2.10 -3.42
N ASN A 48 17.56 -3.33 -3.39
CA ASN A 48 18.37 -4.55 -3.58
C ASN A 48 18.63 -4.92 -5.06
N GLY A 49 18.16 -4.10 -6.00
CA GLY A 49 18.23 -4.34 -7.44
C GLY A 49 17.19 -5.35 -7.98
N GLY A 50 16.94 -5.31 -9.30
CA GLY A 50 16.07 -6.25 -10.00
C GLY A 50 14.57 -5.89 -10.06
N MET A 51 14.20 -4.69 -9.62
CA MET A 51 12.86 -4.10 -9.75
C MET A 51 12.99 -2.65 -10.23
N SER A 52 11.99 -2.16 -10.95
CA SER A 52 11.86 -0.77 -11.33
C SER A 52 11.44 0.11 -10.14
N ASN A 53 11.64 1.41 -10.26
CA ASN A 53 11.25 2.37 -9.22
C ASN A 53 9.76 2.30 -8.87
N ASP A 54 8.91 2.09 -9.87
CA ASP A 54 7.46 1.96 -9.67
C ASP A 54 7.11 0.69 -8.90
N GLU A 55 7.82 -0.41 -9.14
CA GLU A 55 7.61 -1.66 -8.40
C GLU A 55 8.09 -1.55 -6.94
N TYR A 56 9.12 -0.76 -6.67
CA TYR A 56 9.53 -0.42 -5.30
C TYR A 56 8.49 0.44 -4.57
N ILE A 57 7.90 1.40 -5.27
CA ILE A 57 6.77 2.21 -4.78
C ILE A 57 5.58 1.30 -4.45
N VAL A 58 5.26 0.34 -5.32
CA VAL A 58 4.20 -0.66 -5.08
C VAL A 58 4.48 -1.46 -3.80
N HIS A 59 5.70 -1.99 -3.68
CA HIS A 59 6.10 -2.79 -2.52
C HIS A 59 5.97 -2.00 -1.22
N PHE A 60 6.52 -0.79 -1.17
CA PHE A 60 6.46 0.06 0.02
C PHE A 60 5.02 0.46 0.36
N SER A 61 4.20 0.80 -0.65
CA SER A 61 2.79 1.15 -0.46
C SER A 61 1.98 0.00 0.14
N LEU A 62 2.17 -1.22 -0.37
CA LEU A 62 1.44 -2.39 0.12
C LEU A 62 1.88 -2.79 1.53
N TRP A 63 3.18 -2.72 1.85
CA TRP A 63 3.68 -2.97 3.21
C TRP A 63 3.12 -1.93 4.20
N ALA A 64 3.18 -0.65 3.82
CA ALA A 64 2.66 0.43 4.64
C ALA A 64 1.15 0.29 4.90
N ALA A 65 0.37 0.06 3.85
CA ALA A 65 -1.08 -0.18 3.95
C ALA A 65 -1.42 -1.45 4.74
N SER A 66 -0.52 -2.45 4.70
CA SER A 66 -0.67 -3.70 5.44
C SER A 66 -0.20 -3.63 6.90
N LYS A 67 0.23 -2.45 7.39
CA LYS A 67 0.70 -2.25 8.77
C LYS A 67 1.84 -3.19 9.17
N THR A 68 2.64 -3.61 8.19
CA THR A 68 3.78 -4.50 8.44
C THR A 68 4.97 -3.68 8.94
N PRO A 69 5.90 -4.26 9.70
CA PRO A 69 7.12 -3.57 10.10
C PRO A 69 7.92 -3.15 8.86
N LEU A 70 8.20 -1.86 8.74
CA LEU A 70 9.02 -1.30 7.65
C LEU A 70 10.52 -1.49 7.97
N LEU A 71 10.97 -2.74 7.99
CA LEU A 71 12.37 -3.09 8.25
C LEU A 71 13.19 -2.99 6.97
N ILE A 72 14.12 -2.03 6.94
CA ILE A 72 15.01 -1.78 5.81
C ILE A 72 16.05 -2.91 5.72
N GLY A 73 16.05 -3.63 4.59
CA GLY A 73 17.01 -4.71 4.33
C GLY A 73 18.23 -4.31 3.48
N CYS A 74 18.27 -3.10 2.92
CA CYS A 74 19.32 -2.66 2.00
C CYS A 74 20.53 -1.99 2.70
N ASP A 75 21.69 -1.95 2.02
CA ASP A 75 22.90 -1.29 2.55
C ASP A 75 22.69 0.23 2.57
N VAL A 76 22.37 0.74 3.76
CA VAL A 76 22.10 2.15 4.01
C VAL A 76 23.28 3.06 3.66
N ARG A 77 24.51 2.52 3.59
CA ARG A 77 25.72 3.30 3.26
C ARG A 77 25.86 3.59 1.77
N ASN A 78 25.25 2.75 0.92
CA ASN A 78 25.34 2.84 -0.55
C ASN A 78 23.96 2.98 -1.21
N MET A 79 23.00 3.57 -0.50
CA MET A 79 21.64 3.75 -0.99
C MET A 79 21.56 4.85 -2.05
N THR A 80 20.75 4.64 -3.10
CA THR A 80 20.48 5.68 -4.10
C THR A 80 19.48 6.71 -3.58
N ASN A 81 19.51 7.94 -4.12
CA ASN A 81 18.59 9.00 -3.71
C ASN A 81 17.13 8.64 -3.98
N GLU A 82 16.86 7.86 -5.03
CA GLU A 82 15.52 7.36 -5.36
C GLU A 82 15.02 6.40 -4.26
N THR A 83 15.87 5.48 -3.81
CA THR A 83 15.55 4.54 -2.72
C THR A 83 15.30 5.30 -1.41
N LEU A 84 16.11 6.31 -1.13
CA LEU A 84 15.93 7.16 0.06
C LEU A 84 14.61 7.94 0.01
N THR A 85 14.21 8.43 -1.16
CA THR A 85 12.93 9.13 -1.36
C THR A 85 11.74 8.20 -1.08
N ILE A 86 11.85 6.92 -1.46
CA ILE A 86 10.81 5.92 -1.16
C ILE A 86 10.75 5.62 0.33
N LEU A 87 11.89 5.29 0.93
CA LEU A 87 11.96 4.88 2.34
C LEU A 87 11.71 6.05 3.31
N GLY A 88 11.95 7.28 2.89
CA GLY A 88 11.75 8.51 3.66
C GLY A 88 10.43 9.23 3.40
N ASN A 89 9.46 8.59 2.72
CA ASN A 89 8.16 9.22 2.51
C ASN A 89 7.34 9.23 3.81
N ASP A 90 7.36 10.37 4.50
CA ASP A 90 6.69 10.59 5.78
C ASP A 90 5.18 10.34 5.73
N GLU A 91 4.51 10.60 4.59
CA GLU A 91 3.06 10.42 4.47
C GLU A 91 2.68 8.95 4.39
N VAL A 92 3.46 8.16 3.65
CA VAL A 92 3.26 6.70 3.55
C VAL A 92 3.65 6.02 4.88
N ILE A 93 4.70 6.50 5.55
CA ILE A 93 5.06 6.05 6.90
C ILE A 93 3.94 6.38 7.89
N ALA A 94 3.33 7.58 7.81
CA ALA A 94 2.22 7.96 8.66
C ALA A 94 1.00 7.06 8.47
N VAL A 95 0.77 6.55 7.25
CA VAL A 95 -0.22 5.49 7.03
C VAL A 95 0.17 4.24 7.80
N ASN A 96 1.41 3.75 7.68
CA ASN A 96 1.85 2.55 8.42
C ASN A 96 1.70 2.70 9.94
N GLN A 97 2.06 3.87 10.47
CA GLN A 97 2.07 4.20 11.90
C GLN A 97 0.73 4.75 12.44
N ASP A 98 -0.35 4.71 11.64
CA ASP A 98 -1.65 5.22 12.09
C ASP A 98 -2.16 4.46 13.33
N PRO A 99 -2.62 5.19 14.37
CA PRO A 99 -2.92 4.61 15.68
C PRO A 99 -4.10 3.64 15.67
N LEU A 100 -4.93 3.64 14.61
CA LEU A 100 -6.04 2.69 14.48
C LEU A 100 -5.52 1.25 14.25
N GLY A 101 -4.30 1.10 13.71
CA GLY A 101 -3.65 -0.21 13.51
C GLY A 101 -4.40 -1.17 12.59
N LEU A 102 -5.42 -0.70 11.86
CA LEU A 102 -6.23 -1.54 10.99
C LEU A 102 -5.59 -1.69 9.61
N GLN A 103 -5.44 -2.94 9.19
CA GLN A 103 -4.88 -3.30 7.91
C GLN A 103 -5.81 -2.92 6.75
N ALA A 104 -5.23 -2.41 5.66
CA ALA A 104 -5.94 -2.34 4.38
C ALA A 104 -6.22 -3.76 3.84
N LYS A 105 -7.42 -3.94 3.30
CA LYS A 105 -7.86 -5.19 2.67
C LYS A 105 -8.00 -4.99 1.18
N LYS A 106 -7.88 -6.07 0.43
CA LYS A 106 -8.24 -6.06 -1.00
C LYS A 106 -9.75 -5.96 -1.12
N VAL A 107 -10.25 -4.83 -1.60
CA VAL A 107 -11.69 -4.55 -1.73
C VAL A 107 -12.22 -4.85 -3.12
N ARG A 108 -11.36 -4.78 -4.14
CA ARG A 108 -11.72 -5.10 -5.53
C ARG A 108 -10.54 -5.72 -6.27
N MET A 109 -10.84 -6.67 -7.15
CA MET A 109 -9.89 -7.29 -8.06
C MET A 109 -10.57 -7.53 -9.41
N GLU A 110 -10.04 -6.90 -10.46
CA GLU A 110 -10.56 -7.00 -11.82
C GLU A 110 -9.41 -7.36 -12.77
N GLY A 111 -9.27 -8.65 -13.07
CA GLY A 111 -8.14 -9.16 -13.84
C GLY A 111 -6.80 -8.83 -13.17
N ASP A 112 -6.05 -7.93 -13.80
CA ASP A 112 -4.73 -7.46 -13.35
C ASP A 112 -4.76 -6.15 -12.56
N HIS A 113 -5.94 -5.67 -12.19
CA HIS A 113 -6.11 -4.45 -11.43
C HIS A 113 -6.64 -4.77 -10.04
N GLU A 114 -6.04 -4.16 -9.02
CA GLU A 114 -6.43 -4.37 -7.63
C GLU A 114 -6.66 -3.03 -6.93
N VAL A 115 -7.66 -3.01 -6.04
CA VAL A 115 -7.89 -1.90 -5.12
C VAL A 115 -7.78 -2.44 -3.71
N TRP A 116 -6.91 -1.83 -2.93
CA TRP A 116 -6.74 -2.08 -1.51
C TRP A 116 -7.20 -0.87 -0.74
N ALA A 117 -7.95 -1.06 0.35
CA ALA A 117 -8.40 0.04 1.17
C ALA A 117 -8.48 -0.33 2.64
N GLY A 118 -8.23 0.64 3.52
CA GLY A 118 -8.31 0.47 4.96
C GLY A 118 -8.68 1.77 5.66
N PRO A 119 -9.49 1.72 6.73
CA PRO A 119 -9.78 2.90 7.53
C PRO A 119 -8.53 3.35 8.30
N LEU A 120 -8.42 4.66 8.48
CA LEU A 120 -7.41 5.31 9.30
C LEU A 120 -8.09 6.17 10.36
N PHE A 121 -7.34 6.60 11.38
CA PHE A 121 -7.87 7.45 12.42
C PHE A 121 -8.42 8.78 11.86
N GLY A 122 -9.56 9.25 12.39
CA GLY A 122 -10.11 10.58 12.08
C GLY A 122 -10.85 10.69 10.74
N PHE A 123 -11.73 9.73 10.41
CA PHE A 123 -12.56 9.72 9.18
C PHE A 123 -11.75 9.78 7.88
N ARG A 124 -10.56 9.18 7.93
CA ARG A 124 -9.66 9.03 6.81
C ARG A 124 -9.64 7.58 6.34
N THR A 125 -9.40 7.37 5.06
CA THR A 125 -9.27 6.03 4.47
C THR A 125 -8.05 6.03 3.55
N VAL A 126 -7.17 5.05 3.72
CA VAL A 126 -6.11 4.80 2.72
C VAL A 126 -6.68 3.97 1.59
N VAL A 127 -6.32 4.32 0.35
CA VAL A 127 -6.62 3.54 -0.85
C VAL A 127 -5.34 3.35 -1.65
N VAL A 128 -5.04 2.12 -2.06
CA VAL A 128 -3.98 1.80 -3.01
C VAL A 128 -4.63 1.19 -4.26
N GLN A 129 -4.47 1.87 -5.39
CA GLN A 129 -4.87 1.38 -6.70
C GLN A 129 -3.64 0.82 -7.41
N LEU A 130 -3.65 -0.48 -7.69
CA LEU A 130 -2.51 -1.22 -8.22
C LEU A 130 -2.80 -1.73 -9.63
N ASN A 131 -1.92 -1.36 -10.56
CA ASN A 131 -1.95 -1.88 -11.91
C ASN A 131 -0.82 -2.90 -12.11
N ARG A 132 -1.17 -4.18 -12.27
CA ARG A 132 -0.21 -5.25 -12.55
C ARG A 132 -0.04 -5.51 -14.04
N SER A 133 -0.91 -4.95 -14.87
CA SER A 133 -0.89 -5.19 -16.31
C SER A 133 0.25 -4.39 -16.96
N PRO A 134 0.69 -4.80 -18.17
CA PRO A 134 1.67 -4.06 -18.94
C PRO A 134 1.07 -2.82 -19.63
N GLU A 135 -0.22 -2.53 -19.45
CA GLU A 135 -0.93 -1.46 -20.13
C GLU A 135 -1.31 -0.30 -19.20
N PHE A 136 -1.31 0.91 -19.74
CA PHE A 136 -1.83 2.08 -19.02
C PHE A 136 -3.35 1.98 -18.91
N ARG A 137 -3.89 1.96 -17.68
CA ARG A 137 -5.33 1.72 -17.45
C ARG A 137 -5.91 2.61 -16.35
N PRO A 138 -7.17 3.05 -16.50
CA PRO A 138 -7.92 3.66 -15.40
C PRO A 138 -8.31 2.60 -14.37
N ILE A 139 -8.03 2.87 -13.10
CA ILE A 139 -8.52 2.09 -11.96
C ILE A 139 -9.48 2.97 -11.18
N THR A 140 -10.63 2.40 -10.79
CA THR A 140 -11.67 3.11 -10.06
C THR A 140 -11.90 2.48 -8.71
N THR A 141 -11.93 3.32 -7.67
CA THR A 141 -12.37 2.96 -6.33
C THR A 141 -13.76 3.51 -6.12
N GLU A 142 -14.74 2.64 -5.91
CA GLU A 142 -16.11 3.03 -5.55
C GLU A 142 -16.24 3.16 -4.03
N TRP A 143 -17.05 4.09 -3.54
CA TRP A 143 -17.23 4.28 -2.09
C TRP A 143 -17.90 3.12 -1.38
N ASP A 144 -18.79 2.42 -2.08
CA ASP A 144 -19.47 1.23 -1.59
C ASP A 144 -18.45 0.13 -1.22
N ASP A 145 -17.39 -0.02 -2.02
CA ASP A 145 -16.33 -1.00 -1.78
C ASP A 145 -15.49 -0.68 -0.53
N ILE A 146 -15.40 0.60 -0.14
CA ILE A 146 -14.52 1.09 0.93
C ILE A 146 -15.27 1.60 2.17
N GLY A 147 -16.59 1.42 2.21
CA GLY A 147 -17.43 1.78 3.36
C GLY A 147 -17.59 3.29 3.58
N ILE A 148 -17.42 4.11 2.54
CA ILE A 148 -17.74 5.54 2.59
C ILE A 148 -19.23 5.69 2.20
N PRO A 149 -20.06 6.46 2.94
CA PRO A 149 -21.45 6.65 2.57
C PRO A 149 -21.58 7.31 1.20
N MET A 150 -22.53 6.86 0.39
CA MET A 150 -22.84 7.49 -0.90
C MET A 150 -23.17 8.98 -0.71
N ASN A 151 -22.81 9.79 -1.70
CA ASN A 151 -22.90 11.25 -1.74
C ASN A 151 -21.98 12.01 -0.75
N THR A 152 -21.04 11.33 -0.08
CA THR A 152 -20.08 11.97 0.84
C THR A 152 -18.94 12.63 0.09
N VAL A 153 -18.86 13.95 0.02
CA VAL A 153 -17.75 14.62 -0.69
C VAL A 153 -16.39 14.30 -0.04
N VAL A 154 -15.47 13.72 -0.82
CA VAL A 154 -14.13 13.32 -0.37
C VAL A 154 -13.05 14.16 -1.05
N GLU A 155 -12.05 14.56 -0.26
CA GLU A 155 -10.77 15.09 -0.75
C GLU A 155 -9.76 13.94 -0.84
N ALA A 156 -9.06 13.84 -1.96
CA ALA A 156 -8.05 12.81 -2.20
C ALA A 156 -6.66 13.43 -2.30
N ARG A 157 -5.74 12.99 -1.45
CA ARG A 157 -4.32 13.38 -1.47
C ARG A 157 -3.47 12.23 -1.98
N ASP A 158 -2.71 12.45 -3.05
CA ASP A 158 -1.72 11.49 -3.55
C ASP A 158 -0.49 11.55 -2.63
N LEU A 159 -0.20 10.43 -1.97
CA LEU A 159 0.87 10.33 -0.98
C LEU A 159 2.26 10.27 -1.62
N TRP A 160 2.35 9.89 -2.89
CA TRP A 160 3.62 9.81 -3.61
C TRP A 160 3.97 11.10 -4.33
N GLU A 161 2.95 11.83 -4.81
CA GLU A 161 3.13 13.16 -5.42
C GLU A 161 3.07 14.30 -4.40
N HIS A 162 2.79 14.00 -3.12
CA HIS A 162 2.62 14.97 -2.03
C HIS A 162 1.60 16.10 -2.35
N SER A 163 0.63 15.81 -3.20
CA SER A 163 -0.31 16.79 -3.73
C SER A 163 -1.75 16.34 -3.53
N THR A 164 -2.60 17.31 -3.17
CA THR A 164 -4.04 17.09 -3.09
C THR A 164 -4.62 17.29 -4.48
N LEU A 165 -5.44 16.34 -4.94
CA LEU A 165 -6.13 16.48 -6.21
C LEU A 165 -7.08 17.68 -6.13
N GLU A 166 -7.03 18.56 -7.13
CA GLU A 166 -7.84 19.79 -7.15
C GLU A 166 -9.34 19.52 -7.15
N LYS A 167 -9.73 18.36 -7.72
CA LYS A 167 -11.12 17.93 -7.80
C LYS A 167 -11.52 17.22 -6.52
N ARG A 168 -12.72 17.54 -6.04
CA ARG A 168 -13.42 16.75 -5.03
C ARG A 168 -14.14 15.59 -5.71
N PHE A 169 -14.17 14.44 -5.05
CA PHE A 169 -14.72 13.22 -5.63
C PHE A 169 -16.08 12.86 -5.03
N VAL A 170 -16.94 12.33 -5.91
CA VAL A 170 -18.28 11.76 -5.70
C VAL A 170 -18.55 10.74 -6.81
N ASN A 171 -19.11 9.53 -6.68
CA ASN A 171 -19.20 8.53 -5.64
C ASN A 171 -18.00 7.56 -5.64
N ARG A 172 -16.95 7.99 -6.33
CA ARG A 172 -15.86 7.17 -6.81
C ARG A 172 -14.62 8.02 -7.07
N LEU A 173 -13.47 7.38 -7.05
CA LEU A 173 -12.19 7.94 -7.43
C LEU A 173 -11.59 7.10 -8.57
N GLY A 174 -11.61 7.64 -9.79
CA GLY A 174 -10.98 7.03 -10.95
C GLY A 174 -9.69 7.75 -11.31
N VAL A 175 -8.56 7.05 -11.35
CA VAL A 175 -7.30 7.60 -11.85
C VAL A 175 -6.61 6.63 -12.80
N ASN A 176 -5.81 7.17 -13.72
CA ASN A 176 -4.99 6.34 -14.58
C ASN A 176 -3.71 5.91 -13.86
N VAL A 177 -3.40 4.63 -13.94
CA VAL A 177 -2.23 4.04 -13.29
C VAL A 177 -1.32 3.43 -14.36
N ARG A 178 -0.03 3.76 -14.28
CA ARG A 178 1.00 3.24 -15.20
C ARG A 178 1.15 1.72 -15.07
N PRO A 179 1.65 1.04 -16.12
CA PRO A 179 1.99 -0.38 -16.04
C PRO A 179 2.89 -0.68 -14.84
N HIS A 180 2.61 -1.78 -14.13
CA HIS A 180 3.39 -2.23 -12.96
C HIS A 180 3.58 -1.18 -11.86
N ALA A 181 2.67 -0.21 -11.76
CA ALA A 181 2.73 0.87 -10.78
C ALA A 181 1.50 0.88 -9.88
N CYS A 182 1.56 1.66 -8.79
CA CYS A 182 0.39 1.99 -7.99
C CYS A 182 0.24 3.49 -7.79
N LYS A 183 -0.98 3.88 -7.42
CA LYS A 183 -1.27 5.18 -6.81
C LYS A 183 -1.83 4.95 -5.41
N MET A 184 -1.33 5.71 -4.45
CA MET A 184 -1.72 5.61 -3.05
C MET A 184 -2.34 6.94 -2.62
N PHE A 185 -3.59 6.88 -2.17
CA PHE A 185 -4.35 8.05 -1.79
C PHE A 185 -4.74 7.99 -0.31
N LEU A 186 -4.64 9.15 0.34
CA LEU A 186 -5.34 9.42 1.58
C LEU A 186 -6.63 10.15 1.27
N LEU A 187 -7.75 9.46 1.52
CA LEU A 187 -9.08 10.01 1.40
C LEU A 187 -9.48 10.64 2.72
N THR A 188 -9.88 11.90 2.69
CA THR A 188 -10.45 12.59 3.85
C THR A 188 -11.91 12.90 3.56
N SER A 189 -12.80 12.23 4.28
CA SER A 189 -14.22 12.57 4.27
C SER A 189 -14.43 13.76 5.22
N ARG A 190 -15.02 14.85 4.71
CA ARG A 190 -15.52 15.89 5.60
C ARG A 190 -16.93 15.50 6.00
N PRO A 191 -17.25 15.38 7.30
CA PRO A 191 -18.64 15.35 7.71
C PRO A 191 -19.30 16.61 7.14
N LEU A 192 -20.50 16.49 6.57
CA LEU A 192 -21.36 17.66 6.42
C LEU A 192 -21.52 18.23 7.82
N SER A 193 -20.96 19.41 8.07
CA SER A 193 -21.26 20.17 9.28
C SER A 193 -22.78 20.28 9.35
N GLN A 194 -23.38 19.68 10.39
CA GLN A 194 -24.79 19.90 10.72
C GLN A 194 -24.99 21.36 11.09
#